data_AF-A0A832ZE55-F1
#
_entry.id   AF-A0A832ZE55-F1
#
_cell.length_a   1.000
_cell.length_b   1.000
_cell.length_c   1.000
_cell.angle_alpha   90.00
_cell.angle_beta   90.00
_cell.angle_gamma   90.00
#
_symmetry.space_group_name_H-M   'P 1'
#
loop_
_entity.id
_entity.type
_entity.pdbx_description
1 polymer ?
#
loop_
_entity_poly.entity_id
_entity_poly.type
_entity_poly.pdbx_seq_one_letter_code
_entity_poly.pdbx_strand_id
1 'polypeptide(L)'
;MIKARGYLLGYRVVVLNHEEARRLYSTGFYGKPLGIPKPKNSNFDAPLELDLVEALYLVEKGLLEVYNTEGRIVTAEELARVGRE
;
A
#
# COMPACT_ATOMS: atom_id res chain seq x y z
N MET A 1 -8.15 5.69 13.87
CA MET A 1 -7.15 6.11 12.85
C MET A 1 -7.78 5.90 11.48
N ILE A 2 -7.52 6.79 10.52
CA ILE A 2 -8.05 6.67 9.16
C ILE A 2 -7.13 5.71 8.38
N LYS A 3 -7.69 4.61 7.86
CA LYS A 3 -6.96 3.64 7.02
C LYS A 3 -6.69 4.24 5.65
N ALA A 4 -5.53 3.95 5.09
CA ALA A 4 -5.29 4.17 3.66
C ALA A 4 -6.02 3.11 2.83
N ARG A 5 -6.34 3.44 1.57
CA ARG A 5 -6.94 2.52 0.61
C ARG A 5 -5.92 2.07 -0.43
N GLY A 6 -5.64 0.76 -0.45
CA GLY A 6 -4.76 0.13 -1.44
C GLY A 6 -5.54 -0.75 -2.41
N TYR A 7 -4.99 -0.95 -3.61
CA TYR A 7 -5.53 -1.85 -4.63
C TYR A 7 -4.51 -2.94 -4.98
N LEU A 8 -4.90 -4.20 -4.87
CA LEU A 8 -4.08 -5.34 -5.28
C LEU A 8 -4.06 -5.43 -6.81
N LEU A 9 -2.89 -5.23 -7.41
CA LEU A 9 -2.62 -5.29 -8.83
C LEU A 9 -1.46 -6.27 -9.08
N GLY A 10 -1.78 -7.49 -9.50
CA GLY A 10 -0.80 -8.58 -9.59
C GLY A 10 -0.23 -8.90 -8.20
N TYR A 11 1.08 -8.72 -8.03
CA TYR A 11 1.80 -8.99 -6.77
C TYR A 11 2.18 -7.71 -6.01
N ARG A 12 1.45 -6.61 -6.25
CA ARG A 12 1.70 -5.30 -5.63
C ARG A 12 0.40 -4.71 -5.11
N VAL A 13 0.50 -3.90 -4.06
CA VAL A 13 -0.62 -3.08 -3.59
C VAL A 13 -0.32 -1.63 -3.87
N VAL A 14 -1.21 -0.94 -4.57
CA VAL A 14 -1.02 0.47 -4.96
C VAL A 14 -2.01 1.36 -4.21
N VAL A 15 -1.49 2.36 -3.50
CA VAL A 15 -2.27 3.42 -2.87
C VAL A 15 -2.32 4.62 -3.82
N LEU A 16 -3.47 4.81 -4.46
CA LEU A 16 -3.65 5.84 -5.49
C LEU A 16 -3.83 7.25 -4.92
N ASN A 17 -4.39 7.38 -3.72
CA ASN A 17 -4.55 8.69 -3.09
C ASN A 17 -3.19 9.20 -2.59
N HIS A 18 -2.74 10.34 -3.12
CA HIS A 18 -1.42 10.88 -2.82
C HIS A 18 -1.26 11.33 -1.35
N GLU A 19 -2.32 11.75 -0.68
CA GLU A 19 -2.26 12.12 0.74
C GLU A 19 -2.08 10.88 1.62
N GLU A 20 -2.82 9.81 1.34
CA GLU A 20 -2.68 8.53 2.03
C GLU A 20 -1.31 7.89 1.78
N ALA A 21 -0.82 7.97 0.54
CA ALA A 21 0.51 7.56 0.14
C ALA A 21 1.59 8.28 0.96
N ARG A 22 1.53 9.63 1.04
CA ARG A 22 2.46 10.42 1.86
C ARG A 22 2.36 10.08 3.33
N ARG A 23 1.15 9.86 3.85
CA ARG A 23 0.93 9.47 5.25
C ARG A 23 1.65 8.16 5.57
N LEU A 24 1.40 7.10 4.80
CA LEU A 24 2.08 5.82 4.99
C LEU A 24 3.61 5.96 4.85
N TYR A 25 4.09 6.68 3.84
CA TYR A 25 5.53 6.87 3.66
C TYR A 25 6.15 7.64 4.83
N SER A 26 5.48 8.66 5.36
CA SER A 26 5.99 9.49 6.46
C SER A 26 6.04 8.78 7.82
N THR A 27 5.20 7.77 8.04
CA THR A 27 5.10 7.09 9.34
C THR A 27 6.13 5.98 9.51
N GLY A 28 6.65 5.42 8.42
CA GLY A 28 7.60 4.29 8.50
C GLY A 28 8.38 3.99 7.23
N PHE A 29 8.39 4.90 6.24
CA PHE A 29 9.01 4.69 4.93
C PHE A 29 8.47 3.46 4.18
N TYR A 30 7.20 3.11 4.39
CA TYR A 30 6.56 2.01 3.68
C TYR A 30 6.46 2.32 2.18
N GLY A 31 6.76 1.34 1.35
CA GLY A 31 6.55 1.39 -0.08
C GLY A 31 7.47 2.36 -0.83
N LYS A 32 7.18 2.49 -2.13
CA LYS A 32 7.95 3.29 -3.07
C LYS A 32 7.01 4.19 -3.89
N PRO A 33 7.19 5.51 -3.86
CA PRO A 33 6.43 6.40 -4.74
C PRO A 33 6.74 6.07 -6.20
N LEU A 34 5.70 5.83 -6.99
CA LEU A 34 5.87 5.46 -8.40
C LEU A 34 6.49 6.60 -9.20
N GLY A 35 7.49 6.27 -10.03
CA GLY A 35 8.15 7.23 -10.92
C GLY A 35 9.10 8.23 -10.25
N ILE A 36 9.24 8.21 -8.92
CA ILE A 36 10.12 9.13 -8.18
C ILE A 36 11.32 8.36 -7.63
N PRO A 37 12.50 8.43 -8.28
CA PRO A 37 13.70 7.80 -7.74
C PRO A 37 14.17 8.56 -6.50
N LYS A 38 14.12 7.87 -5.34
CA LYS A 38 14.62 8.33 -4.02
C LYS A 38 14.06 9.70 -3.60
N PRO A 39 12.84 9.75 -3.03
CA PRO A 39 12.28 10.97 -2.47
C PRO A 39 13.24 11.56 -1.43
N LYS A 40 13.58 12.85 -1.54
CA LYS A 40 14.40 13.55 -0.54
C LYS A 40 13.66 13.72 0.80
N ASN A 41 12.33 13.66 0.77
CA ASN A 41 11.42 13.76 1.89
C ASN A 41 10.07 13.09 1.53
N SER A 42 9.11 13.09 2.46
CA SER A 42 7.76 12.57 2.26
C SER A 42 6.84 13.49 1.43
N ASN A 43 7.35 14.58 0.86
CA ASN A 43 6.57 15.52 0.07
C ASN A 43 6.65 15.16 -1.42
N PHE A 44 5.90 14.13 -1.80
CA PHE A 44 5.77 13.67 -3.18
C PHE A 44 4.29 13.65 -3.62
N ASP A 45 4.06 13.72 -4.92
CA ASP A 45 2.73 13.68 -5.51
C ASP A 45 2.64 12.53 -6.51
N ALA A 46 2.61 11.31 -5.97
CA ALA A 46 2.59 10.08 -6.72
C ALA A 46 1.88 8.97 -5.93
N PRO A 47 1.31 7.95 -6.60
CA PRO A 47 0.86 6.75 -5.93
C PRO A 47 2.01 6.05 -5.20
N LEU A 48 1.68 5.32 -4.14
CA LEU A 48 2.63 4.49 -3.40
C LEU A 48 2.45 3.03 -3.79
N GLU A 49 3.51 2.39 -4.26
CA GLU A 49 3.56 0.94 -4.44
C GLU A 49 4.10 0.27 -3.19
N LEU A 50 3.37 -0.73 -2.68
CA LEU A 50 3.76 -1.60 -1.59
C LEU A 50 4.04 -3.00 -2.14
N ASP A 51 5.05 -3.66 -1.60
CA ASP A 51 5.16 -5.11 -1.74
C ASP A 51 4.12 -5.84 -0.86
N LEU A 52 3.93 -7.14 -1.11
CA LEU A 52 2.92 -7.93 -0.38
C LEU A 52 3.23 -8.05 1.12
N VAL A 53 4.51 -8.05 1.51
CA VAL A 53 4.93 -8.16 2.91
C VAL A 53 4.61 -6.86 3.64
N GLU A 54 4.94 -5.71 3.04
CA GLU A 54 4.58 -4.39 3.56
C GLU A 54 3.06 -4.22 3.64
N ALA A 55 2.33 -4.60 2.59
CA ALA A 55 0.88 -4.49 2.56
C ALA A 55 0.22 -5.35 3.65
N LEU A 56 0.66 -6.62 3.80
CA LEU A 56 0.17 -7.52 4.85
C LEU A 56 0.41 -6.91 6.23
N TYR A 57 1.63 -6.44 6.51
CA TYR A 57 1.97 -5.80 7.76
C TYR A 57 1.09 -4.58 8.06
N LEU A 58 0.84 -3.73 7.07
CA LEU A 58 0.00 -2.54 7.23
C LEU A 58 -1.48 -2.88 7.45
N VAL A 59 -1.98 -3.96 6.85
CA VAL A 59 -3.32 -4.49 7.10
C VAL A 59 -3.43 -4.99 8.55
N GLU A 60 -2.45 -5.77 9.02
CA GLU A 60 -2.40 -6.27 10.41
C GLU A 60 -2.31 -5.14 11.44
N LYS A 61 -1.62 -4.04 11.11
CA LYS A 61 -1.58 -2.82 11.94
C LYS A 61 -2.83 -1.96 11.86
N GLY A 62 -3.80 -2.31 11.01
CA GLY A 62 -5.02 -1.52 10.81
C GLY A 62 -4.74 -0.16 10.18
N LEU A 63 -3.66 -0.04 9.39
CA LEU A 63 -3.25 1.19 8.69
C LEU A 63 -3.67 1.21 7.21
N LEU A 64 -3.94 0.04 6.64
CA LEU A 64 -4.29 -0.15 5.23
C LEU A 64 -5.52 -1.06 5.11
N GLU A 65 -6.37 -0.76 4.14
CA GLU A 65 -7.42 -1.65 3.64
C GLU A 65 -7.20 -1.89 2.16
N VAL A 66 -7.15 -3.17 1.76
CA VAL A 66 -6.81 -3.57 0.39
C VAL A 66 -8.05 -4.03 -0.34
N TYR A 67 -8.15 -3.62 -1.60
CA TYR A 67 -9.24 -3.96 -2.50
C TYR A 67 -8.71 -4.65 -3.76
N ASN A 68 -9.45 -5.58 -4.33
CA ASN A 68 -9.15 -6.11 -5.67
C ASN A 68 -9.72 -5.18 -6.77
N THR A 69 -9.52 -5.55 -8.03
CA THR A 69 -10.01 -4.80 -9.19
C THR A 69 -11.54 -4.75 -9.31
N GLU A 70 -12.25 -5.66 -8.63
CA GLU A 70 -13.71 -5.67 -8.53
C GLU A 70 -14.24 -4.82 -7.36
N GLY A 71 -13.34 -4.19 -6.59
CA GLY A 71 -13.70 -3.39 -5.42
C GLY A 71 -14.09 -4.21 -4.19
N ARG A 72 -13.77 -5.50 -4.15
CA ARG A 72 -13.94 -6.34 -2.95
C ARG A 72 -12.74 -6.19 -2.03
N ILE A 73 -12.99 -6.21 -0.72
CA ILE A 73 -11.93 -6.23 0.29
C ILE A 73 -11.14 -7.53 0.14
N VAL A 74 -9.82 -7.41 0.19
CA VAL A 74 -8.87 -8.53 0.24
C VAL A 74 -8.38 -8.67 1.68
N THR A 75 -8.56 -9.83 2.29
CA THR A 75 -8.14 -10.07 3.68
C THR A 75 -6.63 -10.27 3.81
N ALA A 76 -6.12 -10.22 5.04
CA ALA A 76 -4.72 -10.53 5.32
C ALA A 76 -4.35 -11.95 4.89
N GLU A 77 -5.24 -12.92 5.10
CA GLU A 77 -5.05 -14.31 4.71
C GLU A 77 -4.99 -14.47 3.18
N GLU A 78 -5.84 -13.73 2.46
CA GLU A 78 -5.84 -13.72 1.00
C GLU A 78 -4.56 -13.09 0.45
N LEU A 79 -4.11 -11.95 1.00
CA LEU A 79 -2.83 -11.33 0.65
C LEU A 79 -1.65 -12.27 0.89
N ALA A 80 -1.64 -12.95 2.05
CA ALA A 80 -0.61 -13.93 2.38
C ALA A 80 -0.61 -15.14 1.44
N ARG A 81 -1.78 -15.51 0.89
CA ARG A 81 -1.88 -16.58 -0.12
C ARG A 81 -1.27 -16.15 -1.44
N VAL A 82 -1.54 -14.92 -1.91
CA VAL A 82 -0.97 -14.38 -3.15
C VAL A 82 0.56 -14.38 -3.12
N GLY A 83 1.18 -14.12 -1.95
CA GLY A 83 2.64 -14.14 -1.82
C GLY A 83 3.29 -15.53 -1.77
N ARG A 84 2.50 -16.61 -1.72
CA ARG A 84 3.00 -18.00 -1.67
C ARG A 84 2.92 -18.73 -3.01
N GLU A 85 2.26 -18.14 -4.00
CA GLU A 85 2.10 -18.64 -5.38
C GLU A 85 3.17 -18.04 -6.29
#